data_AF-A0A075ASN5-F1
#
_entry.id   AF-A0A075ASN5-F1
#
_cell.length_a   1.000
_cell.length_b   1.000
_cell.length_c   1.000
_cell.angle_alpha   90.00
_cell.angle_beta   90.00
_cell.angle_gamma   90.00
#
_symmetry.space_group_name_H-M   'P 1'
#
loop_
_entity.id
_entity.type
_entity.pdbx_description
1 polymer ?
#
loop_
_entity_poly.entity_id
_entity_poly.type
_entity_poly.pdbx_seq_one_letter_code
_entity_poly.pdbx_strand_id
1 'polypeptide(L)'
;MDSNILFDDYFEVRDINPEGKKFDKVSRLIGKTENYDMDLILDVNTEIYPMSIKERFHLSLSHSLSLDGTPDDGTFDPQANDMLADSYDYVMFGKIYKYEPVASGKVAVYISYGGLLMRLEGELRHLSFVCLLFRDMNNKLGRRVASTNPSNAHIDLKNAKSVMKSKVNCQAKSTKTQKFKAKSNLEVSNTKPSRFNSLTLKPKTTLAREVIAKYKRLLCKTSGKDEDTIMEILKLLFTYGIPSSYQSDKNSLRSAVWRQILTRNIKISADYYITLCESNIPELYHKIDNDACRTMPETLRRCGRSTEMVARVLNAFTIHAKNTLEKYTDLQLKFGYIQGMNVILAPFLCIMPELDAFYCFSTFIQHIAPMYFQPHIEGSICGIQIGEWEIFNPSNNISLPKRSDIIFLREY
;
A
#
# COMPACT_ATOMS: atom_id res chain seq x y z
N MET A 1 15.03 15.67 9.67
CA MET A 1 16.22 15.74 8.78
C MET A 1 16.08 14.56 7.89
N ASP A 2 15.69 14.85 6.65
CA ASP A 2 15.25 13.85 5.70
C ASP A 2 16.51 13.26 5.09
N SER A 3 16.70 11.95 5.23
CA SER A 3 17.89 11.32 4.68
C SER A 3 17.83 11.46 3.16
N ASN A 4 18.72 12.27 2.61
CA ASN A 4 18.90 12.47 1.17
C ASN A 4 19.15 11.13 0.44
N ILE A 5 19.74 10.17 1.16
CA ILE A 5 20.09 8.84 0.69
C ILE A 5 18.86 7.92 0.58
N LEU A 6 18.66 7.35 -0.59
CA LEU A 6 17.62 6.38 -0.95
C LEU A 6 18.07 4.92 -0.76
N PHE A 7 19.36 4.66 -0.94
CA PHE A 7 19.97 3.35 -0.83
C PHE A 7 21.46 3.51 -0.49
N ASP A 8 21.99 2.65 0.36
CA ASP A 8 23.38 2.69 0.81
C ASP A 8 23.84 1.28 1.17
N ASP A 9 24.87 0.76 0.50
CA ASP A 9 25.43 -0.56 0.81
C ASP A 9 26.85 -0.75 0.24
N TYR A 10 27.54 -1.79 0.71
CA TYR A 10 28.84 -2.22 0.20
C TYR A 10 28.69 -3.41 -0.76
N PHE A 11 29.35 -3.29 -1.92
CA PHE A 11 29.38 -4.35 -2.93
C PHE A 11 30.80 -4.88 -3.11
N GLU A 12 30.91 -6.19 -3.28
CA GLU A 12 32.12 -6.84 -3.76
C GLU A 12 31.98 -7.12 -5.27
N VAL A 13 32.97 -6.72 -6.06
CA VAL A 13 33.03 -7.02 -7.49
C VAL A 13 33.32 -8.51 -7.68
N ARG A 14 32.36 -9.26 -8.20
CA ARG A 14 32.51 -10.70 -8.48
C ARG A 14 33.07 -10.98 -9.85
N ASP A 15 32.64 -10.21 -10.84
CA ASP A 15 33.04 -10.41 -12.22
C ASP A 15 33.01 -9.09 -13.00
N ILE A 16 33.80 -9.03 -14.08
CA ILE A 16 33.91 -7.87 -14.96
C ILE A 16 33.80 -8.36 -16.40
N ASN A 17 32.80 -7.85 -17.13
CA ASN A 17 32.51 -8.19 -18.52
C ASN A 17 32.29 -9.71 -18.76
N PRO A 18 31.25 -10.33 -18.14
CA PRO A 18 30.97 -11.76 -18.30
C PRO A 18 30.71 -12.17 -19.76
N GLU A 19 30.21 -11.25 -20.59
CA GLU A 19 29.96 -11.45 -22.02
C GLU A 19 31.18 -11.09 -22.91
N GLY A 20 32.35 -10.88 -22.31
CA GLY A 20 33.52 -10.34 -22.97
C GLY A 20 33.51 -8.80 -23.06
N LYS A 21 34.70 -8.22 -23.22
CA LYS A 21 34.88 -6.77 -23.31
C LYS A 21 34.35 -6.25 -24.65
N LYS A 22 33.22 -5.56 -24.61
CA LYS A 22 32.58 -4.95 -25.81
C LYS A 22 33.00 -3.51 -26.07
N PHE A 23 33.43 -2.80 -25.03
CA PHE A 23 33.81 -1.39 -25.09
C PHE A 23 35.17 -1.19 -24.41
N ASP A 24 36.00 -0.32 -24.97
CA ASP A 24 37.37 -0.12 -24.47
C ASP A 24 37.41 0.59 -23.11
N LYS A 25 36.55 1.59 -22.95
CA LYS A 25 36.52 2.52 -21.81
C LYS A 25 35.48 2.16 -20.76
N VAL A 26 34.47 1.37 -21.13
CA VAL A 26 33.35 1.00 -20.25
C VAL A 26 33.40 -0.48 -19.95
N SER A 27 33.27 -0.83 -18.69
CA SER A 27 33.15 -2.22 -18.27
C SER A 27 31.84 -2.44 -17.50
N ARG A 28 31.25 -3.61 -17.70
CA ARG A 28 30.07 -4.07 -16.97
C ARG A 28 30.50 -4.89 -15.79
N LEU A 29 30.23 -4.37 -14.60
CA LEU A 29 30.57 -4.99 -13.34
C LEU A 29 29.40 -5.83 -12.86
N ILE A 30 29.72 -7.00 -12.29
CA ILE A 30 28.78 -7.84 -11.57
C ILE A 30 29.19 -7.80 -10.10
N GLY A 31 28.40 -7.11 -9.28
CA GLY A 31 28.62 -6.97 -7.85
C GLY A 31 27.62 -7.78 -7.03
N LYS A 32 28.01 -8.18 -5.83
CA LYS A 32 27.07 -8.73 -4.85
C LYS A 32 27.35 -8.18 -3.45
N THR A 33 26.31 -8.00 -2.65
CA THR A 33 26.46 -7.59 -1.25
C THR A 33 26.78 -8.78 -0.37
N GLU A 34 27.50 -8.54 0.73
CA GLU A 34 27.85 -9.57 1.70
C GLU A 34 26.67 -9.94 2.61
N ASN A 35 25.84 -8.96 2.98
CA ASN A 35 24.87 -9.09 4.07
C ASN A 35 23.42 -9.30 3.63
N TYR A 36 23.01 -8.71 2.50
CA TYR A 36 21.59 -8.56 2.15
C TYR A 36 21.16 -9.31 0.87
N ASP A 37 22.03 -10.17 0.33
CA ASP A 37 21.79 -10.96 -0.88
C ASP A 37 21.27 -10.12 -2.07
N MET A 38 21.89 -8.96 -2.28
CA MET A 38 21.60 -8.04 -3.38
C MET A 38 22.56 -8.29 -4.54
N ASP A 39 22.02 -8.33 -5.75
CA ASP A 39 22.78 -8.52 -6.99
C ASP A 39 22.82 -7.20 -7.78
N LEU A 40 24.02 -6.79 -8.19
CA LEU A 40 24.26 -5.54 -8.92
C LEU A 40 24.88 -5.84 -10.28
N ILE A 41 24.35 -5.19 -11.31
CA ILE A 41 24.97 -5.06 -12.62
C ILE A 41 25.14 -3.58 -12.89
N LEU A 42 26.37 -3.10 -13.10
CA LEU A 42 26.65 -1.68 -13.26
C LEU A 42 27.68 -1.42 -14.36
N ASP A 43 27.34 -0.55 -15.31
CA ASP A 43 28.28 -0.06 -16.31
C ASP A 43 29.06 1.15 -15.74
N VAL A 44 30.40 1.06 -15.71
CA VAL A 44 31.28 2.12 -15.20
C VAL A 44 32.35 2.46 -16.24
N ASN A 45 32.73 3.73 -16.30
CA ASN A 45 33.88 4.17 -17.09
C ASN A 45 35.19 3.80 -16.38
N THR A 46 35.72 2.64 -16.72
CA THR A 46 36.95 2.07 -16.16
C THR A 46 38.24 2.77 -16.62
N GLU A 47 38.16 3.72 -17.56
CA GLU A 47 39.31 4.57 -17.91
C GLU A 47 39.61 5.60 -16.80
N ILE A 48 38.57 6.13 -16.16
CA ILE A 48 38.67 7.17 -15.12
C ILE A 48 38.53 6.62 -13.71
N TYR A 49 37.84 5.49 -13.54
CA TYR A 49 37.64 4.83 -12.25
C TYR A 49 37.92 3.32 -12.41
N PRO A 50 39.20 2.91 -12.35
CA PRO A 50 39.60 1.54 -12.60
C PRO A 50 39.18 0.63 -11.44
N MET A 51 38.44 -0.43 -11.72
CA MET A 51 38.01 -1.41 -10.70
C MET A 51 38.44 -2.82 -11.04
N SER A 52 38.75 -3.60 -10.00
CA SER A 52 39.26 -4.97 -10.07
C SER A 52 38.29 -5.99 -9.48
N ILE A 53 38.42 -7.25 -9.89
CA ILE A 53 37.65 -8.35 -9.30
C ILE A 53 38.10 -8.52 -7.83
N LYS A 54 37.14 -8.81 -6.93
CA LYS A 54 37.24 -8.86 -5.45
C LYS A 54 37.43 -7.51 -4.76
N GLU A 55 37.38 -6.43 -5.51
CA GLU A 55 37.41 -5.09 -4.92
C GLU A 55 36.08 -4.79 -4.24
N ARG A 56 36.14 -4.06 -3.12
CA ARG A 56 34.97 -3.64 -2.35
C ARG A 56 34.78 -2.14 -2.54
N PHE A 57 33.56 -1.76 -2.88
CA PHE A 57 33.20 -0.36 -3.02
C PHE A 57 31.87 -0.08 -2.32
N HIS A 58 31.75 1.14 -1.84
CA HIS A 58 30.52 1.68 -1.25
C HIS A 58 29.68 2.31 -2.37
N LEU A 59 28.40 1.93 -2.45
CA LEU A 59 27.43 2.49 -3.40
C LEU A 59 26.31 3.16 -2.63
N SER A 60 26.12 4.45 -2.91
CA SER A 60 25.02 5.25 -2.38
C SER A 60 24.15 5.80 -3.50
N LEU A 61 22.83 5.69 -3.38
CA LEU A 61 21.87 6.36 -4.25
C LEU A 61 21.23 7.49 -3.46
N SER A 62 21.20 8.70 -4.00
CA SER A 62 20.47 9.81 -3.39
C SER A 62 19.60 10.54 -4.42
N HIS A 63 18.67 11.37 -3.95
CA HIS A 63 17.80 12.14 -4.82
C HIS A 63 18.20 13.59 -5.02
N SER A 64 19.22 14.09 -4.31
CA SER A 64 19.72 15.46 -4.43
C SER A 64 21.22 15.54 -4.13
N LEU A 65 21.91 16.51 -4.75
CA LEU A 65 23.29 16.83 -4.38
C LEU A 65 23.39 17.64 -3.07
N SER A 66 22.30 18.32 -2.69
CA SER A 66 22.26 19.16 -1.50
C SER A 66 22.23 18.32 -0.23
N LEU A 67 23.06 18.67 0.76
CA LEU A 67 23.12 17.97 2.06
C LEU A 67 21.80 18.02 2.83
N ASP A 68 20.97 19.03 2.57
CA ASP A 68 19.67 19.23 3.21
C ASP A 68 18.49 18.53 2.49
N GLY A 69 18.75 17.88 1.35
CA GLY A 69 17.72 17.20 0.55
C GLY A 69 16.82 18.14 -0.25
N THR A 70 17.23 19.40 -0.46
CA THR A 70 16.50 20.32 -1.34
C THR A 70 16.38 19.75 -2.76
N PRO A 71 15.21 19.83 -3.42
CA PRO A 71 15.04 19.29 -4.77
C PRO A 71 15.96 19.98 -5.78
N ASP A 72 16.45 19.21 -6.75
CA ASP A 72 17.28 19.71 -7.85
C ASP A 72 16.54 20.78 -8.65
N ASP A 73 17.17 21.95 -8.81
CA ASP A 73 16.67 23.07 -9.62
C ASP A 73 17.01 22.94 -11.11
N GLY A 74 17.75 21.88 -11.47
CA GLY A 74 18.18 21.58 -12.84
C GLY A 74 19.42 22.35 -13.26
N THR A 75 20.07 23.08 -12.35
CA THR A 75 21.33 23.78 -12.59
C THR A 75 22.45 23.17 -11.75
N PHE A 76 23.44 22.61 -12.42
CA PHE A 76 24.65 22.13 -11.77
C PHE A 76 25.72 23.22 -11.81
N ASP A 77 26.15 23.68 -10.62
CA ASP A 77 27.30 24.58 -10.46
C ASP A 77 28.54 23.77 -10.04
N PRO A 78 29.54 23.58 -10.93
CA PRO A 78 30.76 22.84 -10.61
C PRO A 78 31.65 23.52 -9.56
N GLN A 79 31.39 24.78 -9.19
CA GLN A 79 32.17 25.54 -8.21
C GLN A 79 31.50 25.61 -6.83
N ALA A 80 30.31 25.01 -6.68
CA ALA A 80 29.66 24.89 -5.39
C ALA A 80 30.48 24.00 -4.45
N ASN A 81 30.64 24.43 -3.20
CA ASN A 81 31.29 23.66 -2.12
C ASN A 81 30.21 23.10 -1.17
N ASP A 82 30.58 22.08 -0.39
CA ASP A 82 29.71 21.39 0.57
C ASP A 82 28.58 20.59 -0.07
N MET A 83 28.89 19.86 -1.14
CA MET A 83 27.95 18.95 -1.80
C MET A 83 28.15 17.51 -1.30
N LEU A 84 27.09 16.70 -1.38
CA LEU A 84 27.19 15.27 -1.09
C LEU A 84 28.26 14.57 -1.95
N ALA A 85 28.44 15.06 -3.18
CA ALA A 85 29.45 14.58 -4.13
C ALA A 85 30.89 14.63 -3.60
N ASP A 86 31.24 15.60 -2.75
CA ASP A 86 32.61 15.81 -2.27
C ASP A 86 33.11 14.65 -1.39
N SER A 87 32.19 13.81 -0.91
CA SER A 87 32.48 12.66 -0.05
C SER A 87 32.68 11.33 -0.81
N TYR A 88 32.61 11.35 -2.14
CA TYR A 88 32.67 10.17 -3.01
C TYR A 88 33.62 10.37 -4.19
N ASP A 89 34.18 9.27 -4.69
CA ASP A 89 35.22 9.31 -5.72
C ASP A 89 34.63 9.34 -7.14
N TYR A 90 33.43 8.78 -7.32
CA TYR A 90 32.77 8.69 -8.61
C TYR A 90 31.28 8.97 -8.50
N VAL A 91 30.78 9.89 -9.32
CA VAL A 91 29.38 10.36 -9.25
C VAL A 91 28.74 10.26 -10.62
N MET A 92 27.51 9.75 -10.66
CA MET A 92 26.71 9.67 -11.87
C MET A 92 25.31 10.24 -11.64
N PHE A 93 24.82 11.03 -12.60
CA PHE A 93 23.45 11.53 -12.61
C PHE A 93 22.61 10.76 -13.62
N GLY A 94 21.43 10.29 -13.21
CA GLY A 94 20.64 9.42 -14.05
C GLY A 94 19.16 9.42 -13.75
N LYS A 95 18.47 8.48 -14.38
CA LYS A 95 17.03 8.32 -14.23
C LYS A 95 16.65 6.85 -14.18
N ILE A 96 15.80 6.51 -13.22
CA ILE A 96 15.14 5.20 -13.20
C ILE A 96 14.16 5.14 -14.37
N TYR A 97 14.33 4.16 -15.25
CA TYR A 97 13.52 4.01 -16.47
C TYR A 97 12.67 2.75 -16.48
N LYS A 98 13.06 1.71 -15.73
CA LYS A 98 12.32 0.46 -15.65
C LYS A 98 12.36 -0.10 -14.25
N TYR A 99 11.22 -0.68 -13.85
CA TYR A 99 11.03 -1.40 -12.60
C TYR A 99 10.39 -2.75 -12.94
N GLU A 100 10.89 -3.82 -12.36
CA GLU A 100 10.40 -5.17 -12.62
C GLU A 100 10.29 -5.96 -11.30
N PRO A 101 9.08 -6.45 -10.94
CA PRO A 101 8.95 -7.37 -9.82
C PRO A 101 9.56 -8.73 -10.21
N VAL A 102 10.38 -9.29 -9.34
CA VAL A 102 10.99 -10.62 -9.51
C VAL A 102 10.26 -11.62 -8.60
N ALA A 103 10.34 -12.91 -8.92
CA ALA A 103 9.79 -13.96 -8.07
C ALA A 103 10.43 -13.93 -6.66
N SER A 104 9.75 -14.52 -5.66
CA SER A 104 10.26 -14.68 -4.29
C SER A 104 10.44 -13.37 -3.49
N GLY A 105 9.70 -12.30 -3.82
CA GLY A 105 9.73 -11.05 -3.04
C GLY A 105 10.93 -10.14 -3.34
N LYS A 106 11.73 -10.48 -4.36
CA LYS A 106 12.77 -9.62 -4.91
C LYS A 106 12.19 -8.64 -5.94
N VAL A 107 12.88 -7.54 -6.15
CA VAL A 107 12.57 -6.53 -7.17
C VAL A 107 13.84 -6.11 -7.88
N ALA A 108 13.72 -5.78 -9.15
CA ALA A 108 14.80 -5.28 -9.98
C ALA A 108 14.49 -3.85 -10.43
N VAL A 109 15.41 -2.92 -10.13
CA VAL A 109 15.36 -1.53 -10.56
C VAL A 109 16.40 -1.31 -11.64
N TYR A 110 16.01 -0.65 -12.72
CA TYR A 110 16.88 -0.32 -13.84
C TYR A 110 17.04 1.19 -13.96
N ILE A 111 18.30 1.64 -13.93
CA ILE A 111 18.67 3.04 -13.96
C ILE A 111 19.60 3.29 -15.15
N SER A 112 19.45 4.45 -15.79
CA SER A 112 20.27 4.88 -16.92
C SER A 112 20.96 6.20 -16.59
N TYR A 113 22.28 6.22 -16.76
CA TYR A 113 23.17 7.36 -16.56
C TYR A 113 23.71 7.79 -17.92
N GLY A 114 22.86 8.42 -18.72
CA GLY A 114 23.24 8.88 -20.07
C GLY A 114 23.65 7.76 -21.03
N GLY A 115 23.20 6.52 -20.80
CA GLY A 115 23.55 5.35 -21.61
C GLY A 115 24.32 4.26 -20.87
N LEU A 116 24.95 4.58 -19.73
CA LEU A 116 25.48 3.58 -18.80
C LEU A 116 24.32 2.99 -17.99
N LEU A 117 24.20 1.66 -17.98
CA LEU A 117 23.07 0.99 -17.36
C LEU A 117 23.43 0.42 -16.00
N MET A 118 22.47 0.51 -15.08
CA MET A 118 22.48 -0.18 -13.80
C MET A 118 21.24 -1.06 -13.69
N ARG A 119 21.43 -2.26 -13.15
CA ARG A 119 20.37 -3.12 -12.65
C ARG A 119 20.72 -3.50 -11.21
N LEU A 120 19.87 -3.09 -10.29
CA LEU A 120 19.97 -3.44 -8.88
C LEU A 120 18.80 -4.36 -8.53
N GLU A 121 19.12 -5.59 -8.16
CA GLU A 121 18.15 -6.59 -7.75
C GLU A 121 18.33 -6.96 -6.28
N GLY A 122 17.23 -7.09 -5.57
CA GLY A 122 17.24 -7.71 -4.25
C GLY A 122 15.90 -7.58 -3.55
N GLU A 123 15.88 -7.80 -2.24
CA GLU A 123 14.61 -7.76 -1.51
C GLU A 123 13.97 -6.37 -1.53
N LEU A 124 12.64 -6.34 -1.66
CA LEU A 124 11.86 -5.10 -1.68
C LEU A 124 12.12 -4.18 -0.47
N ARG A 125 12.53 -4.74 0.68
CA ARG A 125 12.86 -4.00 1.90
C ARG A 125 13.98 -2.98 1.67
N HIS A 126 15.05 -3.42 1.02
CA HIS A 126 16.25 -2.61 0.80
C HIS A 126 16.08 -1.62 -0.36
N LEU A 127 15.13 -1.84 -1.28
CA LEU A 127 14.89 -0.98 -2.45
C LEU A 127 13.64 -0.11 -2.36
N SER A 128 13.00 -0.06 -1.18
CA SER A 128 11.69 0.57 -0.97
C SER A 128 11.65 2.04 -1.37
N PHE A 129 12.62 2.86 -0.93
CA PHE A 129 12.68 4.29 -1.26
C PHE A 129 12.93 4.55 -2.75
N VAL A 130 13.82 3.79 -3.37
CA VAL A 130 14.10 3.85 -4.82
C VAL A 130 12.84 3.53 -5.63
N CYS A 131 12.06 2.53 -5.19
CA CYS A 131 10.80 2.16 -5.83
C CYS A 131 9.71 3.24 -5.71
N LEU A 132 9.63 3.92 -4.57
CA LEU A 132 8.68 5.01 -4.34
C LEU A 132 8.94 6.20 -5.27
N LEU A 133 10.22 6.54 -5.50
CA LEU A 133 10.60 7.66 -6.35
C LEU A 133 10.26 7.41 -7.83
N PHE A 134 10.50 6.21 -8.36
CA PHE A 134 10.08 5.83 -9.72
C PHE A 134 8.58 6.04 -9.96
N ARG A 135 7.74 5.70 -8.96
CA ARG A 135 6.28 5.85 -9.05
C ARG A 135 5.83 7.31 -9.07
N ASP A 136 6.41 8.16 -8.23
CA ASP A 136 6.11 9.60 -8.22
C ASP A 136 6.54 10.30 -9.54
N MET A 137 7.66 9.87 -10.13
CA MET A 137 8.10 10.39 -11.44
C MET A 137 7.12 10.08 -12.57
N ASN A 138 6.58 8.86 -12.63
CA ASN A 138 5.65 8.45 -13.68
C ASN A 138 4.26 9.09 -13.51
N ASN A 139 3.79 9.25 -12.28
CA ASN A 139 2.53 9.95 -11.98
C ASN A 139 2.54 11.43 -12.44
N LYS A 140 3.71 12.08 -12.47
CA LYS A 140 3.87 13.45 -12.98
C LYS A 140 3.95 13.54 -14.51
N LEU A 141 4.54 12.54 -15.18
CA LEU A 141 4.52 12.50 -16.64
C LEU A 141 3.09 12.31 -17.17
N GLY A 142 2.28 11.46 -16.54
CA GLY A 142 0.87 11.27 -16.91
C GLY A 142 0.05 12.56 -16.83
N ARG A 143 0.34 13.44 -15.85
CA ARG A 143 -0.31 14.77 -15.74
C ARG A 143 0.13 15.78 -16.80
N ARG A 144 1.35 15.68 -17.34
CA ARG A 144 1.85 16.58 -18.41
C ARG A 144 1.32 16.19 -19.80
N VAL A 145 1.06 14.91 -20.06
CA VAL A 145 0.50 14.45 -21.34
C VAL A 145 -0.99 14.81 -21.48
N ALA A 146 -1.71 14.95 -20.35
CA ALA A 146 -3.11 15.36 -20.36
C ALA A 146 -3.35 16.86 -20.65
N SER A 147 -2.30 17.69 -20.72
CA SER A 147 -2.44 19.16 -20.87
C SER A 147 -1.99 19.72 -22.23
N THR A 148 -1.89 18.91 -23.29
CA THR A 148 -1.58 19.40 -24.65
C THR A 148 -2.59 18.92 -25.70
N ASN A 149 -3.64 19.73 -25.86
CA ASN A 149 -4.30 20.13 -27.13
C ASN A 149 -5.29 19.18 -27.88
N PRO A 150 -6.18 19.75 -28.75
CA PRO A 150 -7.64 19.58 -28.65
C PRO A 150 -8.34 19.03 -29.93
N SER A 151 -9.67 18.89 -29.81
CA SER A 151 -10.70 18.91 -30.87
C SER A 151 -10.87 17.72 -31.85
N ASN A 152 -12.14 17.27 -31.89
CA ASN A 152 -12.90 16.62 -32.97
C ASN A 152 -12.46 15.25 -33.52
N ALA A 153 -13.29 14.23 -33.29
CA ALA A 153 -14.12 13.64 -34.36
C ALA A 153 -15.14 12.64 -33.79
N HIS A 154 -16.41 12.91 -34.10
CA HIS A 154 -17.49 11.92 -34.17
C HIS A 154 -17.08 10.74 -35.07
N ILE A 155 -17.48 9.51 -34.72
CA ILE A 155 -18.21 8.58 -35.60
C ILE A 155 -18.88 7.50 -34.74
N ASP A 156 -20.09 7.20 -35.15
CA ASP A 156 -21.14 6.40 -34.55
C ASP A 156 -21.13 4.96 -35.14
N LEU A 157 -22.03 4.11 -34.62
CA LEU A 157 -22.51 2.81 -35.12
C LEU A 157 -21.93 1.48 -34.60
N LYS A 158 -22.69 0.93 -33.64
CA LYS A 158 -23.58 -0.26 -33.77
C LYS A 158 -23.03 -1.68 -33.92
N ASN A 159 -23.66 -2.55 -33.10
CA ASN A 159 -23.95 -3.99 -33.22
C ASN A 159 -22.79 -4.94 -32.87
N ALA A 160 -22.98 -6.04 -32.12
CA ALA A 160 -24.14 -6.91 -32.03
C ALA A 160 -24.30 -7.59 -30.64
N LYS A 161 -25.57 -7.81 -30.26
CA LYS A 161 -26.05 -8.74 -29.23
C LYS A 161 -25.91 -10.19 -29.73
N SER A 162 -25.81 -11.17 -28.81
CA SER A 162 -26.66 -12.40 -28.77
C SER A 162 -25.97 -13.57 -28.02
N VAL A 163 -26.40 -13.92 -26.79
CA VAL A 163 -27.22 -15.12 -26.42
C VAL A 163 -26.38 -16.34 -25.98
N MET A 164 -26.49 -16.75 -24.71
CA MET A 164 -27.13 -18.02 -24.28
C MET A 164 -27.21 -18.17 -22.76
N LYS A 165 -28.40 -18.57 -22.30
CA LYS A 165 -28.77 -18.97 -20.94
C LYS A 165 -28.56 -20.48 -20.76
N SER A 166 -28.10 -20.91 -19.59
CA SER A 166 -28.52 -22.15 -18.89
C SER A 166 -27.95 -22.08 -17.47
N LYS A 167 -28.74 -21.80 -16.42
CA LYS A 167 -29.54 -22.73 -15.59
C LYS A 167 -28.95 -24.13 -15.45
N VAL A 168 -28.23 -24.37 -14.34
CA VAL A 168 -28.26 -25.64 -13.62
C VAL A 168 -28.42 -25.34 -12.13
N ASN A 169 -29.39 -26.03 -11.54
CA ASN A 169 -29.85 -26.03 -10.17
C ASN A 169 -29.42 -27.37 -9.57
N CYS A 170 -28.84 -27.42 -8.37
CA CYS A 170 -28.76 -28.66 -7.58
C CYS A 170 -28.62 -28.35 -6.09
N GLN A 171 -29.61 -28.82 -5.33
CA GLN A 171 -29.67 -28.85 -3.88
C GLN A 171 -29.04 -30.14 -3.31
N ALA A 172 -28.55 -29.99 -2.07
CA ALA A 172 -28.58 -30.95 -0.96
C ALA A 172 -27.61 -32.15 -0.90
N LYS A 173 -26.81 -32.17 0.18
CA LYS A 173 -26.73 -33.19 1.28
C LYS A 173 -25.30 -33.17 1.89
N SER A 174 -25.11 -32.73 3.13
CA SER A 174 -25.21 -33.52 4.38
C SER A 174 -24.25 -34.73 4.44
N THR A 175 -23.13 -34.59 5.15
CA THR A 175 -22.56 -35.69 5.96
C THR A 175 -21.70 -35.17 7.12
N LYS A 176 -22.08 -35.54 8.35
CA LYS A 176 -21.26 -35.54 9.58
C LYS A 176 -20.17 -36.62 9.44
N THR A 177 -18.93 -36.51 9.94
CA THR A 177 -18.43 -36.86 11.30
C THR A 177 -16.91 -37.01 11.09
N GLN A 178 -15.97 -36.51 11.91
CA GLN A 178 -15.46 -37.18 13.11
C GLN A 178 -14.48 -36.27 13.87
N LYS A 179 -14.65 -36.26 15.19
CA LYS A 179 -13.77 -35.65 16.19
C LYS A 179 -12.53 -36.54 16.36
N PHE A 180 -11.33 -35.94 16.28
CA PHE A 180 -10.14 -36.48 16.94
C PHE A 180 -9.76 -35.57 18.11
N LYS A 181 -9.84 -36.13 19.33
CA LYS A 181 -9.28 -35.55 20.56
C LYS A 181 -7.79 -35.94 20.61
N ALA A 182 -6.91 -34.95 20.70
CA ALA A 182 -5.55 -35.15 21.22
C ALA A 182 -5.38 -34.24 22.45
N LYS A 183 -5.17 -34.87 23.61
CA LYS A 183 -4.72 -34.22 24.84
C LYS A 183 -3.20 -34.10 24.75
N SER A 184 -2.67 -32.90 24.96
CA SER A 184 -1.27 -32.71 25.38
C SER A 184 -1.24 -31.63 26.45
N ASN A 185 -0.97 -32.06 27.68
CA ASN A 185 -0.63 -31.19 28.80
C ASN A 185 0.76 -30.60 28.54
N LEU A 186 0.85 -29.29 28.32
CA LEU A 186 2.03 -28.50 28.64
C LEU A 186 1.54 -27.29 29.45
N GLU A 187 1.84 -27.31 30.74
CA GLU A 187 1.72 -26.15 31.60
C GLU A 187 2.74 -25.10 31.13
N VAL A 188 2.24 -24.03 30.50
CA VAL A 188 3.01 -22.82 30.24
C VAL A 188 2.54 -21.77 31.24
N SER A 189 3.49 -21.32 32.05
CA SER A 189 3.34 -20.26 33.03
C SER A 189 2.72 -19.00 32.41
N ASN A 190 1.60 -18.58 32.98
CA ASN A 190 0.87 -17.37 32.61
C ASN A 190 1.66 -16.11 33.00
N THR A 191 2.52 -15.61 32.11
CA THR A 191 2.88 -14.19 32.11
C THR A 191 2.02 -13.48 31.07
N LYS A 192 1.04 -12.71 31.56
CA LYS A 192 0.17 -11.87 30.71
C LYS A 192 1.04 -10.89 29.92
N PRO A 193 0.84 -10.72 28.59
CA PRO A 193 1.41 -9.61 27.87
C PRO A 193 0.81 -8.31 28.42
N SER A 194 1.67 -7.32 28.61
CA SER A 194 1.34 -5.97 29.06
C SER A 194 0.21 -5.35 28.21
N ARG A 195 -0.77 -4.78 28.91
CA ARG A 195 -1.94 -4.07 28.36
C ARG A 195 -1.49 -2.95 27.43
N PHE A 196 -1.92 -2.98 26.17
CA PHE A 196 -2.22 -1.75 25.45
C PHE A 196 -3.29 -1.01 26.27
N ASN A 197 -2.96 0.19 26.78
CA ASN A 197 -3.94 1.03 27.44
C ASN A 197 -5.01 1.42 26.42
N SER A 198 -6.21 0.87 26.57
CA SER A 198 -7.37 1.21 25.78
C SER A 198 -7.63 2.71 25.88
N LEU A 199 -7.43 3.45 24.78
CA LEU A 199 -7.69 4.88 24.64
C LEU A 199 -9.16 5.28 24.85
N THR A 200 -10.06 4.34 25.16
CA THR A 200 -11.49 4.62 25.28
C THR A 200 -11.85 5.10 26.68
N LEU A 201 -12.36 6.32 26.78
CA LEU A 201 -12.98 6.85 27.99
C LEU A 201 -14.17 5.97 28.42
N LYS A 202 -14.27 5.69 29.73
CA LYS A 202 -15.43 5.02 30.30
C LYS A 202 -16.65 5.96 30.24
N PRO A 203 -17.83 5.48 29.78
CA PRO A 203 -18.97 6.34 29.47
C PRO A 203 -19.62 7.06 30.68
N LYS A 204 -19.26 6.68 31.92
CA LYS A 204 -19.86 7.23 33.15
C LYS A 204 -19.22 8.54 33.61
N THR A 205 -18.11 8.98 33.00
CA THR A 205 -17.40 10.20 33.40
C THR A 205 -18.03 11.45 32.80
N THR A 206 -17.91 12.59 33.49
CA THR A 206 -18.35 13.91 32.99
C THR A 206 -17.67 14.23 31.65
N LEU A 207 -16.36 13.99 31.57
CA LEU A 207 -15.57 14.15 30.34
C LEU A 207 -16.10 13.31 29.16
N ALA A 208 -16.50 12.05 29.39
CA ALA A 208 -17.06 11.22 28.31
C ALA A 208 -18.36 11.80 27.76
N ARG A 209 -19.22 12.38 28.60
CA ARG A 209 -20.47 13.03 28.15
C ARG A 209 -20.19 14.27 27.30
N GLU A 210 -19.21 15.07 27.70
CA GLU A 210 -18.77 16.25 26.94
C GLU A 210 -18.19 15.87 25.57
N VAL A 211 -17.31 14.87 25.53
CA VAL A 211 -16.75 14.35 24.27
C VAL A 211 -17.84 13.81 23.35
N ILE A 212 -18.80 13.05 23.88
CA ILE A 212 -19.96 12.55 23.12
C ILE A 212 -20.79 13.72 22.57
N ALA A 213 -21.07 14.74 23.38
CA ALA A 213 -21.82 15.92 22.95
C ALA A 213 -21.09 16.67 21.84
N LYS A 214 -19.75 16.78 21.92
CA LYS A 214 -18.94 17.42 20.88
C LYS A 214 -18.99 16.65 19.56
N TYR A 215 -18.84 15.31 19.58
CA TYR A 215 -19.03 14.50 18.38
C TYR A 215 -20.41 14.71 17.75
N LYS A 216 -21.49 14.64 18.56
CA LYS A 216 -22.85 14.85 18.07
C LYS A 216 -23.03 16.22 17.42
N ARG A 217 -22.47 17.28 18.03
CA ARG A 217 -22.52 18.64 17.48
C ARG A 217 -21.82 18.74 16.11
N LEU A 218 -20.66 18.11 15.98
CA LEU A 218 -19.89 18.10 14.73
C LEU A 218 -20.62 17.30 13.63
N LEU A 219 -21.23 16.17 13.98
CA LEU A 219 -21.99 15.35 13.05
C LEU A 219 -23.29 16.01 12.56
N CYS A 220 -23.87 16.94 13.35
CA CYS A 220 -25.09 17.67 12.97
C CYS A 220 -24.83 18.93 12.11
N LYS A 221 -23.59 19.42 11.98
CA LYS A 221 -23.29 20.57 11.11
C LYS A 221 -23.56 20.18 9.66
N THR A 222 -24.43 20.93 8.99
CA THR A 222 -25.13 20.61 7.72
C THR A 222 -24.25 20.43 6.47
N SER A 223 -22.92 20.54 6.58
CA SER A 223 -21.98 20.08 5.55
C SER A 223 -21.35 18.74 5.92
N GLY A 224 -20.93 18.53 7.18
CA GLY A 224 -20.32 17.31 7.74
C GLY A 224 -19.04 16.82 7.06
N LYS A 225 -18.81 17.24 5.81
CA LYS A 225 -17.80 16.83 4.85
C LYS A 225 -16.78 17.93 4.62
N ASP A 226 -16.98 19.10 5.23
CA ASP A 226 -15.98 20.16 5.27
C ASP A 226 -14.73 19.66 6.01
N GLU A 227 -13.58 20.15 5.58
CA GLU A 227 -12.29 19.68 6.05
C GLU A 227 -12.09 19.92 7.55
N ASP A 228 -12.52 21.09 8.01
CA ASP A 228 -12.36 21.51 9.40
C ASP A 228 -13.15 20.63 10.35
N THR A 229 -14.41 20.30 10.02
CA THR A 229 -15.23 19.39 10.83
C THR A 229 -14.61 18.00 10.89
N ILE A 230 -14.09 17.48 9.76
CA ILE A 230 -13.40 16.18 9.74
C ILE A 230 -12.12 16.22 10.59
N MET A 231 -11.31 17.26 10.46
CA MET A 231 -10.09 17.43 11.26
C MET A 231 -10.42 17.51 12.75
N GLU A 232 -11.51 18.17 13.12
CA GLU A 232 -11.94 18.26 14.52
C GLU A 232 -12.45 16.89 15.04
N ILE A 233 -13.16 16.13 14.22
CA ILE A 233 -13.56 14.74 14.52
C ILE A 233 -12.32 13.84 14.70
N LEU A 234 -11.32 13.95 13.82
CA LEU A 234 -10.08 13.18 13.88
C LEU A 234 -9.25 13.53 15.12
N LYS A 235 -9.16 14.82 15.47
CA LYS A 235 -8.54 15.26 16.73
C LYS A 235 -9.20 14.61 17.94
N LEU A 236 -10.53 14.62 18.02
CA LEU A 236 -11.24 13.95 19.11
C LEU A 236 -11.00 12.44 19.12
N LEU A 237 -10.98 11.81 17.95
CA LEU A 237 -10.74 10.36 17.81
C LEU A 237 -9.35 9.98 18.31
N PHE A 238 -8.34 10.76 17.95
CA PHE A 238 -6.96 10.54 18.37
C PHE A 238 -6.77 10.78 19.88
N THR A 239 -7.38 11.84 20.42
CA THR A 239 -7.19 12.20 21.83
C THR A 239 -7.99 11.32 22.81
N TYR A 240 -9.24 10.99 22.48
CA TYR A 240 -10.18 10.40 23.44
C TYR A 240 -10.79 9.06 22.98
N GLY A 241 -10.49 8.64 21.74
CA GLY A 241 -11.23 7.58 21.08
C GLY A 241 -12.71 7.92 20.92
N ILE A 242 -13.51 6.92 20.53
CA ILE A 242 -14.97 7.03 20.54
C ILE A 242 -15.47 6.41 21.84
N PRO A 243 -15.99 7.20 22.80
CA PRO A 243 -16.52 6.67 24.05
C PRO A 243 -17.62 5.65 23.74
N SER A 244 -17.44 4.42 24.22
CA SER A 244 -18.40 3.36 23.99
C SER A 244 -19.66 3.61 24.82
N SER A 245 -20.73 4.10 24.20
CA SER A 245 -22.07 3.83 24.73
C SER A 245 -22.30 2.33 24.60
N TYR A 246 -22.44 1.64 25.73
CA TYR A 246 -22.76 0.22 25.77
C TYR A 246 -24.20 0.03 25.32
N GLN A 247 -24.45 0.12 24.02
CA GLN A 247 -25.73 -0.17 23.41
C GLN A 247 -25.47 -0.55 21.95
N SER A 248 -25.96 -1.74 21.59
CA SER A 248 -25.94 -2.34 20.27
C SER A 248 -26.87 -1.61 19.30
N ASP A 249 -26.85 -0.28 19.30
CA ASP A 249 -27.70 0.51 18.44
C ASP A 249 -27.06 0.64 17.06
N LYS A 250 -27.81 0.25 16.02
CA LYS A 250 -27.40 0.33 14.61
C LYS A 250 -27.03 1.76 14.18
N ASN A 251 -27.46 2.77 14.94
CA ASN A 251 -27.11 4.19 14.81
C ASN A 251 -26.19 4.68 15.94
N SER A 252 -25.26 3.82 16.39
CA SER A 252 -24.30 4.20 17.42
C SER A 252 -23.47 5.43 17.00
N LEU A 253 -22.97 6.17 17.99
CA LEU A 253 -22.02 7.26 17.74
C LEU A 253 -20.82 6.79 16.90
N ARG A 254 -20.37 5.55 17.14
CA ARG A 254 -19.26 4.94 16.41
C ARG A 254 -19.57 4.77 14.93
N SER A 255 -20.78 4.31 14.59
CA SER A 255 -21.18 4.15 13.19
C SER A 255 -21.27 5.48 12.47
N ALA A 256 -21.84 6.50 13.11
CA ALA A 256 -21.94 7.84 12.55
C ALA A 256 -20.56 8.47 12.31
N VAL A 257 -19.63 8.36 13.26
CA VAL A 257 -18.26 8.87 13.12
C VAL A 257 -17.51 8.15 11.99
N TRP A 258 -17.56 6.81 11.96
CA TRP A 258 -16.87 6.03 10.93
C TRP A 258 -17.41 6.31 9.53
N ARG A 259 -18.73 6.38 9.39
CA ARG A 259 -19.36 6.75 8.12
C ARG A 259 -18.90 8.13 7.66
N GLN A 260 -18.89 9.12 8.57
CA GLN A 260 -18.48 10.48 8.21
C GLN A 260 -17.04 10.56 7.69
N ILE A 261 -16.11 9.83 8.33
CA ILE A 261 -14.70 9.79 7.93
C ILE A 261 -14.53 9.04 6.60
N LEU A 262 -15.15 7.86 6.48
CA LEU A 262 -14.90 6.96 5.34
C LEU A 262 -15.74 7.29 4.11
N THR A 263 -16.79 8.10 4.18
CA THR A 263 -17.63 8.43 3.01
C THR A 263 -17.65 9.91 2.65
N ARG A 264 -16.64 10.70 3.07
CA ARG A 264 -16.56 12.16 2.85
C ARG A 264 -16.84 12.54 1.40
N ASN A 265 -16.10 11.96 0.46
CA ASN A 265 -16.15 12.30 -0.96
C ASN A 265 -16.90 11.26 -1.81
N ILE A 266 -17.79 10.48 -1.17
CA ILE A 266 -18.51 9.40 -1.84
C ILE A 266 -20.00 9.72 -1.83
N LYS A 267 -20.62 9.52 -3.00
CA LYS A 267 -22.07 9.54 -3.15
C LYS A 267 -22.60 8.15 -2.83
N ILE A 268 -23.37 8.05 -1.75
CA ILE A 268 -24.05 6.81 -1.36
C ILE A 268 -25.28 6.66 -2.26
N SER A 269 -25.39 5.53 -2.96
CA SER A 269 -26.53 5.18 -3.81
C SER A 269 -26.99 3.77 -3.48
N ALA A 270 -28.21 3.66 -2.96
CA ALA A 270 -28.84 2.36 -2.70
C ALA A 270 -29.06 1.60 -4.01
N ASP A 271 -29.52 2.28 -5.06
CA ASP A 271 -29.79 1.68 -6.38
C ASP A 271 -28.53 1.06 -6.99
N TYR A 272 -27.39 1.75 -6.87
CA TYR A 272 -26.11 1.21 -7.30
C TYR A 272 -25.74 -0.06 -6.54
N TYR A 273 -25.86 -0.03 -5.21
CA TYR A 273 -25.57 -1.21 -4.38
C TYR A 273 -26.49 -2.39 -4.68
N ILE A 274 -27.79 -2.14 -4.90
CA ILE A 274 -28.77 -3.17 -5.28
C ILE A 274 -28.36 -3.81 -6.62
N THR A 275 -28.00 -3.01 -7.62
CA THR A 275 -27.52 -3.50 -8.92
C THR A 275 -26.29 -4.43 -8.78
N LEU A 276 -25.38 -4.10 -7.86
CA LEU A 276 -24.23 -4.95 -7.56
C LEU A 276 -24.64 -6.27 -6.89
N CYS A 277 -25.62 -6.24 -5.98
CA CYS A 277 -26.11 -7.43 -5.29
C CYS A 277 -26.86 -8.41 -6.21
N GLU A 278 -27.48 -7.89 -7.27
CA GLU A 278 -28.13 -8.69 -8.30
C GLU A 278 -27.14 -9.37 -9.26
N SER A 279 -25.89 -8.89 -9.25
CA SER A 279 -24.80 -9.40 -10.07
C SER A 279 -23.95 -10.41 -9.29
N ASN A 280 -23.24 -11.30 -10.00
CA ASN A 280 -22.39 -12.31 -9.36
C ASN A 280 -21.13 -12.59 -10.17
N ILE A 281 -20.06 -13.03 -9.50
CA ILE A 281 -18.81 -13.50 -10.09
C ILE A 281 -18.65 -14.99 -9.74
N PRO A 282 -19.06 -15.91 -10.64
CA PRO A 282 -19.11 -17.34 -10.35
C PRO A 282 -17.78 -17.92 -9.88
N GLU A 283 -16.66 -17.43 -10.41
CA GLU A 283 -15.31 -17.93 -10.13
C GLU A 283 -14.89 -17.72 -8.67
N LEU A 284 -15.48 -16.72 -7.99
CA LEU A 284 -15.15 -16.35 -6.62
C LEU A 284 -16.22 -16.75 -5.61
N TYR A 285 -17.42 -17.15 -6.07
CA TYR A 285 -18.55 -17.49 -5.22
C TYR A 285 -18.17 -18.48 -4.11
N HIS A 286 -17.56 -19.62 -4.46
CA HIS A 286 -17.24 -20.67 -3.50
C HIS A 286 -16.15 -20.24 -2.50
N LYS A 287 -15.23 -19.35 -2.88
CA LYS A 287 -14.21 -18.81 -1.97
C LYS A 287 -14.84 -17.86 -0.96
N ILE A 288 -15.66 -16.92 -1.45
CA ILE A 288 -16.33 -15.92 -0.62
C ILE A 288 -17.31 -16.60 0.34
N ASP A 289 -18.09 -17.57 -0.14
CA ASP A 289 -19.09 -18.28 0.68
C ASP A 289 -18.43 -19.06 1.82
N ASN A 290 -17.38 -19.85 1.51
CA ASN A 290 -16.60 -20.57 2.51
C ASN A 290 -16.04 -19.64 3.60
N ASP A 291 -15.48 -18.50 3.21
CA ASP A 291 -14.94 -17.52 4.15
C ASP A 291 -16.03 -16.84 4.97
N ALA A 292 -17.14 -16.47 4.34
CA ALA A 292 -18.29 -15.89 5.01
C ALA A 292 -18.88 -16.84 6.05
N CYS A 293 -19.10 -18.12 5.73
CA CYS A 293 -19.66 -19.12 6.64
C CYS A 293 -18.84 -19.30 7.93
N ARG A 294 -17.51 -19.15 7.85
CA ARG A 294 -16.61 -19.25 9.01
C ARG A 294 -16.38 -17.92 9.74
N THR A 295 -16.96 -16.82 9.27
CA THR A 295 -16.70 -15.47 9.81
C THR A 295 -17.50 -15.22 11.09
N MET A 296 -16.83 -15.30 12.24
CA MET A 296 -17.30 -14.80 13.55
C MET A 296 -18.83 -14.96 13.80
N PRO A 297 -19.40 -16.16 13.65
CA PRO A 297 -20.87 -16.34 13.57
C PRO A 297 -21.59 -15.90 14.84
N GLU A 298 -20.99 -16.12 16.01
CA GLU A 298 -21.54 -15.68 17.30
C GLU A 298 -21.63 -14.16 17.41
N THR A 299 -20.58 -13.46 16.99
CA THR A 299 -20.50 -11.99 17.03
C THR A 299 -21.50 -11.37 16.06
N LEU A 300 -21.56 -11.89 14.84
CA LEU A 300 -22.53 -11.43 13.84
C LEU A 300 -23.96 -11.61 14.35
N ARG A 301 -24.28 -12.79 14.90
CA ARG A 301 -25.61 -13.07 15.46
C ARG A 301 -25.97 -12.11 16.59
N ARG A 302 -25.03 -11.81 17.49
CA ARG A 302 -25.23 -10.82 18.57
C ARG A 302 -25.52 -9.42 18.06
N CYS A 303 -24.96 -9.05 16.91
CA CYS A 303 -25.20 -7.78 16.24
C CYS A 303 -26.43 -7.82 15.28
N GLY A 304 -27.16 -8.94 15.23
CA GLY A 304 -28.31 -9.11 14.34
C GLY A 304 -27.91 -9.16 12.85
N ARG A 305 -26.75 -9.73 12.55
CA ARG A 305 -26.18 -9.90 11.21
C ARG A 305 -25.99 -11.37 10.89
N SER A 306 -25.94 -11.70 9.61
CA SER A 306 -25.80 -13.07 9.12
C SER A 306 -24.56 -13.23 8.24
N THR A 307 -24.09 -14.46 8.09
CA THR A 307 -22.97 -14.81 7.21
C THR A 307 -23.29 -14.54 5.74
N GLU A 308 -24.56 -14.62 5.35
CA GLU A 308 -25.02 -14.31 4.00
C GLU A 308 -24.87 -12.81 3.68
N MET A 309 -25.01 -11.93 4.69
CA MET A 309 -24.72 -10.51 4.52
C MET A 309 -23.23 -10.27 4.21
N VAL A 310 -22.34 -11.01 4.88
CA VAL A 310 -20.89 -10.93 4.63
C VAL A 310 -20.59 -11.35 3.19
N ALA A 311 -21.12 -12.49 2.75
CA ALA A 311 -20.94 -12.98 1.39
C ALA A 311 -21.46 -11.99 0.34
N ARG A 312 -22.67 -11.45 0.55
CA ARG A 312 -23.30 -10.49 -0.36
C ARG A 312 -22.48 -9.21 -0.52
N VAL A 313 -22.02 -8.61 0.57
CA VAL A 313 -21.21 -7.38 0.52
C VAL A 313 -19.84 -7.63 -0.13
N LEU A 314 -19.18 -8.77 0.14
CA LEU A 314 -17.91 -9.11 -0.50
C LEU A 314 -18.05 -9.35 -2.01
N ASN A 315 -19.14 -9.99 -2.43
CA ASN A 315 -19.44 -10.16 -3.86
C ASN A 315 -19.70 -8.79 -4.52
N ALA A 316 -20.56 -7.96 -3.90
CA ALA A 316 -20.84 -6.60 -4.38
C ALA A 316 -19.55 -5.75 -4.47
N PHE A 317 -18.65 -5.85 -3.48
CA PHE A 317 -17.34 -5.19 -3.50
C PHE A 317 -16.50 -5.65 -4.68
N THR A 318 -16.44 -6.95 -4.96
CA THR A 318 -15.60 -7.47 -6.04
C THR A 318 -16.06 -6.94 -7.40
N ILE A 319 -17.38 -6.83 -7.60
CA ILE A 319 -17.97 -6.26 -8.81
C ILE A 319 -17.71 -4.74 -8.86
N HIS A 320 -17.87 -4.05 -7.74
CA HIS A 320 -17.55 -2.63 -7.62
C HIS A 320 -16.07 -2.34 -7.96
N ALA A 321 -15.16 -3.16 -7.44
CA ALA A 321 -13.73 -3.07 -7.69
C ALA A 321 -13.40 -3.29 -9.17
N LYS A 322 -14.06 -4.26 -9.82
CA LYS A 322 -13.93 -4.48 -11.27
C LYS A 322 -14.44 -3.27 -12.07
N ASN A 323 -15.60 -2.72 -11.69
CA ASN A 323 -16.20 -1.56 -12.36
C ASN A 323 -15.41 -0.26 -12.14
N THR A 324 -14.57 -0.21 -11.12
CA THR A 324 -13.73 0.96 -10.81
C THR A 324 -12.25 0.73 -11.13
N LEU A 325 -11.89 -0.40 -11.74
CA LEU A 325 -10.51 -0.80 -12.02
C LEU A 325 -9.73 0.26 -12.80
N GLU A 326 -10.38 0.88 -13.80
CA GLU A 326 -9.78 1.93 -14.62
C GLU A 326 -9.20 3.07 -13.78
N LYS A 327 -9.84 3.43 -12.66
CA LYS A 327 -9.41 4.50 -11.75
C LYS A 327 -8.08 4.21 -11.05
N TYR A 328 -7.65 2.94 -11.03
CA TYR A 328 -6.48 2.49 -10.29
C TYR A 328 -5.41 1.86 -11.19
N THR A 329 -5.63 1.82 -12.51
CA THR A 329 -4.69 1.28 -13.49
C THR A 329 -3.34 2.01 -13.46
N ASP A 330 -3.38 3.34 -13.34
CA ASP A 330 -2.18 4.19 -13.25
C ASP A 330 -1.35 3.89 -12.00
N LEU A 331 -2.02 3.47 -10.91
CA LEU A 331 -1.40 3.07 -9.65
C LEU A 331 -1.00 1.58 -9.64
N GLN A 332 -1.29 0.85 -10.72
CA GLN A 332 -1.14 -0.60 -10.85
C GLN A 332 -1.80 -1.42 -9.73
N LEU A 333 -2.80 -0.84 -9.05
CA LEU A 333 -3.52 -1.53 -7.99
C LEU A 333 -4.58 -2.45 -8.61
N LYS A 334 -4.60 -3.69 -8.16
CA LYS A 334 -5.54 -4.71 -8.61
C LYS A 334 -6.44 -5.08 -7.45
N PHE A 335 -7.67 -4.58 -7.50
CA PHE A 335 -8.66 -4.88 -6.48
C PHE A 335 -9.54 -6.06 -6.90
N GLY A 336 -9.62 -7.04 -6.01
CA GLY A 336 -10.47 -8.21 -6.11
C GLY A 336 -10.68 -8.80 -4.73
N TYR A 337 -11.26 -9.99 -4.66
CA TYR A 337 -11.42 -10.69 -3.39
C TYR A 337 -10.11 -11.38 -2.96
N ILE A 338 -9.69 -11.09 -1.71
CA ILE A 338 -8.53 -11.71 -1.05
C ILE A 338 -8.99 -12.33 0.28
N GLN A 339 -8.44 -13.50 0.60
CA GLN A 339 -8.73 -14.19 1.85
C GLN A 339 -8.41 -13.31 3.06
N GLY A 340 -9.31 -13.24 4.04
CA GLY A 340 -9.19 -12.36 5.21
C GLY A 340 -10.01 -11.06 5.11
N MET A 341 -10.44 -10.65 3.91
CA MET A 341 -11.34 -9.49 3.75
C MET A 341 -12.65 -9.64 4.51
N ASN A 342 -13.13 -10.87 4.68
CA ASN A 342 -14.31 -11.22 5.49
C ASN A 342 -14.15 -10.80 6.97
N VAL A 343 -12.96 -10.97 7.54
CA VAL A 343 -12.66 -10.59 8.92
C VAL A 343 -12.61 -9.06 9.07
N ILE A 344 -12.14 -8.35 8.04
CA ILE A 344 -12.11 -6.89 8.02
C ILE A 344 -13.52 -6.31 7.84
N LEU A 345 -14.36 -6.93 7.02
CA LEU A 345 -15.74 -6.50 6.80
C LEU A 345 -16.63 -6.70 8.04
N ALA A 346 -16.44 -7.78 8.80
CA ALA A 346 -17.31 -8.13 9.92
C ALA A 346 -17.49 -7.00 10.96
N PRO A 347 -16.44 -6.28 11.42
CA PRO A 347 -16.56 -5.11 12.27
C PRO A 347 -17.47 -4.02 11.70
N PHE A 348 -17.40 -3.71 10.40
CA PHE A 348 -18.29 -2.73 9.77
C PHE A 348 -19.75 -3.18 9.88
N LEU A 349 -20.05 -4.41 9.48
CA LEU A 349 -21.42 -4.95 9.57
C LEU A 349 -21.95 -5.00 11.01
N CYS A 350 -21.09 -5.20 12.00
CA CYS A 350 -21.48 -5.22 13.40
C CYS A 350 -21.93 -3.85 13.92
N ILE A 351 -21.44 -2.74 13.34
CA ILE A 351 -21.68 -1.39 13.87
C ILE A 351 -22.61 -0.54 12.99
N MET A 352 -22.71 -0.80 11.69
CA MET A 352 -23.48 0.04 10.76
C MET A 352 -24.42 -0.77 9.85
N PRO A 353 -25.41 -0.13 9.21
CA PRO A 353 -26.25 -0.76 8.19
C PRO A 353 -25.44 -1.34 7.03
N GLU A 354 -25.99 -2.31 6.32
CA GLU A 354 -25.28 -3.03 5.25
C GLU A 354 -24.80 -2.10 4.13
N LEU A 355 -25.66 -1.17 3.68
CA LEU A 355 -25.31 -0.19 2.65
C LEU A 355 -24.12 0.68 3.07
N ASP A 356 -24.16 1.19 4.31
CA ASP A 356 -23.07 1.99 4.88
C ASP A 356 -21.79 1.14 5.01
N ALA A 357 -21.93 -0.12 5.44
CA ALA A 357 -20.82 -1.06 5.58
C ALA A 357 -20.15 -1.31 4.24
N PHE A 358 -20.91 -1.50 3.16
CA PHE A 358 -20.38 -1.65 1.81
C PHE A 358 -19.53 -0.45 1.40
N TYR A 359 -20.04 0.77 1.52
CA TYR A 359 -19.29 1.97 1.11
C TYR A 359 -18.08 2.25 2.01
N CYS A 360 -18.23 2.11 3.33
CA CYS A 360 -17.12 2.30 4.27
C CYS A 360 -16.02 1.26 4.05
N PHE A 361 -16.40 0.00 3.87
CA PHE A 361 -15.47 -1.09 3.57
C PHE A 361 -14.77 -0.86 2.23
N SER A 362 -15.52 -0.58 1.15
CA SER A 362 -14.93 -0.33 -0.17
C SER A 362 -13.92 0.82 -0.13
N THR A 363 -14.25 1.89 0.60
CA THR A 363 -13.33 3.02 0.78
C THR A 363 -12.12 2.64 1.59
N PHE A 364 -12.31 1.90 2.68
CA PHE A 364 -11.20 1.42 3.49
C PHE A 364 -10.21 0.60 2.64
N ILE A 365 -10.73 -0.35 1.85
CA ILE A 365 -9.91 -1.21 1.00
C ILE A 365 -9.23 -0.40 -0.12
N GLN A 366 -9.96 0.47 -0.84
CA GLN A 366 -9.43 1.09 -2.06
C GLN A 366 -8.70 2.41 -1.83
N HIS A 367 -8.94 3.08 -0.70
CA HIS A 367 -8.43 4.44 -0.47
C HIS A 367 -7.65 4.60 0.84
N ILE A 368 -7.94 3.81 1.88
CA ILE A 368 -7.26 3.94 3.18
C ILE A 368 -6.09 2.96 3.31
N ALA A 369 -6.32 1.68 2.97
CA ALA A 369 -5.32 0.63 3.07
C ALA A 369 -5.13 -0.14 1.74
N PRO A 370 -5.00 0.55 0.58
CA PRO A 370 -4.98 -0.10 -0.73
C PRO A 370 -3.88 -1.15 -0.89
N MET A 371 -2.70 -0.90 -0.33
CA MET A 371 -1.54 -1.78 -0.46
C MET A 371 -1.69 -3.09 0.33
N TYR A 372 -2.51 -3.12 1.38
CA TYR A 372 -2.70 -4.32 2.22
C TYR A 372 -3.58 -5.38 1.55
N PHE A 373 -4.33 -5.00 0.52
CA PHE A 373 -5.27 -5.87 -0.20
C PHE A 373 -4.88 -5.99 -1.67
N GLN A 374 -3.57 -6.11 -1.92
CA GLN A 374 -3.00 -6.43 -3.21
C GLN A 374 -2.59 -7.91 -3.27
N PRO A 375 -2.52 -8.53 -4.47
CA PRO A 375 -2.20 -9.96 -4.61
C PRO A 375 -0.89 -10.42 -3.94
N HIS A 376 0.09 -9.54 -3.77
CA HIS A 376 1.39 -9.86 -3.15
C HIS A 376 1.56 -9.25 -1.76
N ILE A 377 0.48 -8.73 -1.17
CA ILE A 377 0.41 -8.20 0.21
C ILE A 377 1.49 -7.16 0.50
N GLU A 378 1.79 -6.31 -0.49
CA GLU A 378 2.84 -5.31 -0.46
C GLU A 378 2.72 -4.39 0.77
N GLY A 379 1.50 -4.06 1.19
CA GLY A 379 1.22 -3.25 2.38
C GLY A 379 1.64 -3.93 3.69
N SER A 380 1.47 -5.24 3.82
CA SER A 380 1.94 -5.97 5.01
C SER A 380 3.46 -6.05 5.06
N ILE A 381 4.10 -6.21 3.90
CA ILE A 381 5.56 -6.21 3.79
C ILE A 381 6.09 -4.82 4.22
N CYS A 382 5.52 -3.74 3.69
CA CYS A 382 5.87 -2.38 4.13
C CYS A 382 5.57 -2.14 5.61
N GLY A 383 4.45 -2.66 6.14
CA GLY A 383 4.12 -2.55 7.56
C GLY A 383 5.15 -3.24 8.47
N ILE A 384 5.67 -4.40 8.07
CA ILE A 384 6.75 -5.09 8.78
C ILE A 384 8.04 -4.26 8.73
N GLN A 385 8.40 -3.74 7.55
CA GLN A 385 9.57 -2.87 7.39
C GLN A 385 9.49 -1.65 8.30
N ILE A 386 8.32 -0.99 8.37
CA ILE A 386 8.08 0.16 9.25
C ILE A 386 8.18 -0.25 10.72
N GLY A 387 7.61 -1.40 11.10
CA GLY A 387 7.71 -1.90 12.47
C GLY A 387 9.14 -2.25 12.89
N GLU A 388 9.92 -2.83 11.98
CA GLU A 388 11.36 -3.04 12.16
C GLU A 388 12.09 -1.69 12.26
N TRP A 389 11.72 -0.70 11.44
CA TRP A 389 12.27 0.66 11.47
C TRP A 389 11.98 1.42 12.78
N GLU A 390 10.74 1.37 13.31
CA GLU A 390 10.38 2.04 14.58
C GLU A 390 11.08 1.41 15.79
N ILE A 391 11.38 0.10 15.73
CA ILE A 391 12.18 -0.58 16.76
C ILE A 391 13.66 -0.17 16.68
N PHE A 392 14.15 0.16 15.49
CA PHE A 392 15.56 0.47 15.25
C PHE A 392 15.91 1.96 15.09
N ASN A 393 14.94 2.87 14.98
CA ASN A 393 15.22 4.31 14.86
C ASN A 393 14.05 5.22 15.32
N PRO A 394 14.11 5.87 16.50
CA PRO A 394 12.96 6.56 17.08
C PRO A 394 12.68 7.98 16.55
N SER A 395 13.36 8.46 15.52
CA SER A 395 13.42 9.91 15.24
C SER A 395 13.23 10.29 13.77
N ASN A 396 11.98 10.50 13.33
CA ASN A 396 11.51 11.68 12.57
C ASN A 396 10.36 11.39 11.58
N ASN A 397 9.36 12.27 11.62
CA ASN A 397 8.28 12.42 10.63
C ASN A 397 8.82 13.04 9.35
N ILE A 398 8.56 12.44 8.17
CA ILE A 398 9.03 13.00 6.90
C ILE A 398 8.01 12.82 5.76
N SER A 399 7.76 13.92 5.06
CA SER A 399 7.04 14.03 3.79
C SER A 399 7.93 13.64 2.59
N LEU A 400 7.44 12.81 1.69
CA LEU A 400 8.17 12.35 0.49
C LEU A 400 8.29 13.44 -0.60
N PRO A 401 9.50 13.81 -1.07
CA PRO A 401 9.70 14.86 -2.08
C PRO A 401 9.84 14.34 -3.53
N LYS A 402 10.00 15.30 -4.45
CA LYS A 402 9.70 15.26 -5.88
C LYS A 402 10.99 15.32 -6.74
N ARG A 403 11.40 14.20 -7.37
CA ARG A 403 12.49 14.03 -8.40
C ARG A 403 13.93 14.39 -7.99
N SER A 404 14.84 13.40 -8.04
CA SER A 404 15.98 13.13 -8.98
C SER A 404 16.70 11.86 -8.48
N ASP A 405 17.61 11.21 -9.23
CA ASP A 405 18.40 10.06 -8.74
C ASP A 405 19.89 10.25 -9.13
N ILE A 406 20.80 10.16 -8.15
CA ILE A 406 22.25 10.30 -8.28
C ILE A 406 22.90 9.05 -7.66
N ILE A 407 23.87 8.43 -8.35
CA ILE A 407 24.76 7.42 -7.75
C ILE A 407 26.01 8.13 -7.27
N PHE A 408 26.47 7.72 -6.10
CA PHE A 408 27.80 7.94 -5.60
C PHE A 408 28.52 6.61 -5.34
N LEU A 409 29.77 6.48 -5.79
CA LEU A 409 30.65 5.34 -5.51
C LEU A 409 31.91 5.82 -4.79
N ARG A 410 32.41 5.01 -3.86
CA ARG A 410 33.65 5.25 -3.11
C ARG A 410 34.42 3.96 -2.88
N GLU A 411 35.74 3.99 -3.08
CA GLU A 411 36.62 2.84 -2.79
C GLU A 411 36.89 2.72 -1.28
N TYR A 412 37.18 1.51 -0.81
CA TYR A 412 37.47 1.22 0.60
C TYR A 412 38.72 0.38 0.83
#